data_AF-A0A7L8AGH6-F1
#
_entry.id   AF-A0A7L8AGH6-F1
#
_cell.length_a   1.000
_cell.length_b   1.000
_cell.length_c   1.000
_cell.angle_alpha   90.00
_cell.angle_beta   90.00
_cell.angle_gamma   90.00
#
_symmetry.space_group_name_H-M   'P 1'
#
loop_
_entity.id
_entity.type
_entity.pdbx_description
1 polymer ?
#
loop_
_entity_poly.entity_id
_entity_poly.type
_entity_poly.pdbx_seq_one_letter_code
_entity_poly.pdbx_strand_id
1 'polypeptide(L)'
;MENRTEFNLDKNITKWKSILTTKNNLTKSNVIELENHLIDLIDDLESKGLNKEESFIIARKRIGKIDDICLEFDKVNNDFSFINQSIPYLKGALIYIAFIILSKLFLVSTLLLSQKLNIDKNTFDIISITLLAFASISFFGIVYFNLKRGKQLLSKLSNTNILVTLIIISSLITYRLYAQVPLPGIDVSKLGNTIADFYTLELNFGIYKMLSGLILLTTSLIFFWKNKKFNKLKYTK
;
A
#
# COMPACT_ATOMS: atom_id res chain seq x y z
N MET A 1 -9.20 28.94 -47.28
CA MET A 1 -7.92 28.22 -47.19
C MET A 1 -7.58 28.12 -45.72
N GLU A 2 -7.73 26.93 -45.12
CA GLU A 2 -7.36 26.71 -43.71
C GLU A 2 -5.84 26.84 -43.54
N ASN A 3 -5.43 27.72 -42.63
CA ASN A 3 -4.05 27.97 -42.26
C ASN A 3 -3.54 26.78 -41.43
N ARG A 4 -3.01 25.75 -42.11
CA ARG A 4 -2.34 24.63 -41.42
C ARG A 4 -1.02 25.16 -40.87
N THR A 5 -0.97 25.40 -39.56
CA THR A 5 0.30 25.66 -38.86
C THR A 5 1.32 24.60 -39.24
N GLU A 6 2.46 25.05 -39.77
CA GLU A 6 3.58 24.21 -40.17
C GLU A 6 3.98 23.23 -39.06
N PHE A 7 4.16 21.95 -39.42
CA PHE A 7 4.49 20.91 -38.46
C PHE A 7 5.86 21.17 -37.84
N ASN A 8 5.90 21.38 -36.53
CA ASN A 8 7.13 21.56 -35.78
C ASN A 8 7.59 20.22 -35.16
N LEU A 9 8.67 19.66 -35.71
CA LEU A 9 9.21 18.36 -35.31
C LEU A 9 9.72 18.36 -33.86
N ASP A 10 10.55 19.33 -33.50
CA ASP A 10 11.18 19.42 -32.16
C ASP A 10 10.14 19.49 -31.05
N LYS A 11 9.06 20.25 -31.28
CA LYS A 11 7.94 20.36 -30.34
C LYS A 11 7.21 19.02 -30.17
N ASN A 12 7.06 18.24 -31.24
CA ASN A 12 6.41 16.93 -31.20
C ASN A 12 7.29 15.87 -30.54
N ILE A 13 8.61 15.88 -30.80
CA ILE A 13 9.58 15.02 -30.10
C ILE A 13 9.59 15.33 -28.61
N THR A 14 9.66 16.63 -28.24
CA THR A 14 9.61 17.07 -26.84
C THR A 14 8.31 16.63 -26.15
N LYS A 15 7.17 16.74 -26.84
CA LYS A 15 5.87 16.27 -26.32
C LYS A 15 5.84 14.76 -26.16
N TRP A 16 6.40 14.00 -27.09
CA TRP A 16 6.49 12.55 -26.99
C TRP A 16 7.39 12.12 -25.82
N LYS A 17 8.54 12.77 -25.67
CA LYS A 17 9.47 12.60 -24.54
C LYS A 17 8.81 12.91 -23.20
N SER A 18 8.03 13.99 -23.11
CA SER A 18 7.35 14.35 -21.86
C SER A 18 6.33 13.29 -21.44
N ILE A 19 5.63 12.67 -22.39
CA ILE A 19 4.71 11.55 -22.13
C ILE A 19 5.47 10.31 -21.64
N LEU A 20 6.66 10.02 -22.18
CA LEU A 20 7.50 8.92 -21.68
C LEU A 20 8.01 9.19 -20.26
N THR A 21 8.44 10.42 -19.96
CA THR A 21 8.94 10.79 -18.63
C THR A 21 7.86 10.84 -17.54
N THR A 22 6.58 10.96 -17.91
CA THR A 22 5.47 10.91 -16.94
C THR A 22 5.15 9.49 -16.48
N LYS A 23 5.70 8.47 -17.13
CA LYS A 23 5.55 7.06 -16.73
C LYS A 23 6.72 6.68 -15.83
N ASN A 24 6.41 6.11 -14.66
CA ASN A 24 7.38 5.85 -13.58
C ASN A 24 8.38 4.71 -13.85
N ASN A 25 8.43 4.18 -15.07
CA ASN A 25 9.03 2.88 -15.37
C ASN A 25 10.26 3.00 -16.29
N LEU A 26 10.56 4.22 -16.77
CA LEU A 26 11.68 4.52 -17.66
C LEU A 26 12.71 5.38 -16.92
N THR A 27 13.97 4.99 -16.99
CA THR A 27 15.07 5.83 -16.51
C THR A 27 15.33 6.98 -17.48
N LYS A 28 16.02 8.03 -17.03
CA LYS A 28 16.50 9.10 -17.92
C LYS A 28 17.32 8.56 -19.09
N SER A 29 18.14 7.53 -18.85
CA SER A 29 18.94 6.89 -19.89
C SER A 29 18.07 6.21 -20.94
N ASN A 30 17.02 5.49 -20.53
CA ASN A 30 16.12 4.83 -21.49
C ASN A 30 15.37 5.84 -22.35
N VAL A 31 14.97 6.97 -21.78
CA VAL A 31 14.29 8.03 -22.54
C VAL A 31 15.23 8.65 -23.58
N ILE A 32 16.50 8.86 -23.24
CA ILE A 32 17.52 9.38 -24.18
C ILE A 32 17.78 8.36 -25.31
N GLU A 33 17.90 7.08 -24.97
CA GLU A 33 18.10 6.01 -25.97
C GLU A 33 16.92 5.92 -26.95
N LEU A 34 15.68 5.96 -26.43
CA LEU A 34 14.47 5.97 -27.24
C LEU A 34 14.36 7.22 -28.13
N GLU A 35 14.79 8.37 -27.63
CA GLU A 35 14.85 9.62 -28.40
C GLU A 35 15.86 9.53 -29.53
N ASN A 36 17.07 9.03 -29.27
CA ASN A 36 18.08 8.82 -30.31
C ASN A 36 17.56 7.88 -31.40
N HIS A 37 16.97 6.74 -31.01
CA HIS A 37 16.35 5.81 -31.97
C HIS A 37 15.20 6.43 -32.78
N LEU A 38 14.42 7.34 -32.17
CA LEU A 38 13.37 8.06 -32.87
C LEU A 38 13.94 8.99 -33.93
N ILE A 39 14.98 9.74 -33.58
CA ILE A 39 15.66 10.67 -34.49
C ILE A 39 16.29 9.89 -35.64
N ASP A 40 17.03 8.81 -35.36
CA ASP A 40 17.64 7.96 -36.39
C ASP A 40 16.59 7.41 -37.39
N LEU A 41 15.42 7.01 -36.88
CA LEU A 41 14.31 6.54 -37.73
C LEU A 41 13.68 7.66 -38.56
N ILE A 42 13.61 8.88 -38.03
CA ILE A 42 13.10 10.04 -38.76
C ILE A 42 14.06 10.39 -39.89
N ASP A 43 15.35 10.47 -39.61
CA ASP A 43 16.39 10.80 -40.60
C ASP A 43 16.43 9.75 -41.74
N ASP A 44 16.32 8.46 -41.41
CA ASP A 44 16.21 7.38 -42.40
C ASP A 44 14.95 7.53 -43.28
N LEU A 45 13.82 7.93 -42.71
CA LEU A 45 12.57 8.12 -43.46
C LEU A 45 12.60 9.39 -44.32
N GLU A 46 13.17 10.48 -43.84
CA GLU A 46 13.38 11.71 -44.63
C GLU A 46 14.33 11.45 -45.79
N SER A 47 15.40 10.66 -45.58
CA SER A 47 16.31 10.25 -46.65
C SER A 47 15.63 9.44 -47.76
N LYS A 48 14.51 8.77 -47.43
CA LYS A 48 13.64 8.02 -48.34
C LYS A 48 12.56 8.87 -49.00
N GLY A 49 12.56 10.18 -48.74
CA GLY A 49 11.68 11.15 -49.38
C GLY A 49 10.37 11.43 -48.65
N LEU A 50 10.21 11.00 -47.40
CA LEU A 50 9.05 11.35 -46.59
C LEU A 50 9.21 12.77 -46.02
N ASN A 51 8.08 13.45 -45.80
CA ASN A 51 8.10 14.75 -45.12
C ASN A 51 8.26 14.58 -43.60
N LYS A 52 8.63 15.66 -42.89
CA LYS A 52 8.90 15.65 -41.43
C LYS A 52 7.75 15.09 -40.59
N GLU A 53 6.51 15.41 -40.96
CA GLU A 53 5.31 14.95 -40.24
C GLU A 53 5.10 13.44 -40.41
N GLU A 54 5.18 12.96 -41.65
CA GLU A 54 5.03 11.56 -42.01
C GLU A 54 6.14 10.70 -41.39
N SER A 55 7.39 11.17 -41.47
CA SER A 55 8.55 10.53 -40.86
C SER A 55 8.36 10.36 -39.35
N PHE A 56 7.93 11.41 -38.64
CA PHE A 56 7.66 11.33 -37.21
C PHE A 56 6.54 10.34 -36.86
N ILE A 57 5.41 10.36 -37.58
CA ILE A 57 4.27 9.48 -37.31
C ILE A 57 4.67 8.01 -37.50
N ILE A 58 5.40 7.70 -38.57
CA ILE A 58 5.84 6.33 -38.87
C ILE A 58 6.92 5.88 -37.90
N ALA A 59 7.91 6.72 -37.61
CA ALA A 59 8.98 6.42 -36.65
C ALA A 59 8.39 6.11 -35.26
N ARG A 60 7.47 6.94 -34.76
CA ARG A 60 6.78 6.68 -33.49
C ARG A 60 6.00 5.36 -33.50
N LYS A 61 5.36 5.03 -34.63
CA LYS A 61 4.65 3.76 -34.79
C LYS A 61 5.58 2.55 -34.80
N ARG A 62 6.79 2.69 -35.38
CA ARG A 62 7.83 1.65 -35.41
C ARG A 62 8.45 1.40 -34.02
N ILE A 63 8.69 2.46 -33.24
CA ILE A 63 9.15 2.32 -31.85
C ILE A 63 8.10 1.58 -31.00
N GLY A 64 6.82 1.81 -31.26
CA GLY A 64 5.72 1.07 -30.64
C GLY A 64 4.85 1.95 -29.73
N LYS A 65 3.86 1.32 -29.09
CA LYS A 65 2.98 2.04 -28.15
C LYS A 65 3.72 2.27 -26.85
N ILE A 66 3.48 3.44 -26.25
CA ILE A 66 4.13 3.84 -24.99
C ILE A 66 3.91 2.81 -23.88
N ASP A 67 2.71 2.23 -23.77
CA ASP A 67 2.43 1.23 -22.74
C ASP A 67 3.21 -0.08 -22.98
N ASP A 68 3.37 -0.50 -24.24
CA ASP A 68 4.14 -1.71 -24.59
C ASP A 68 5.64 -1.49 -24.32
N ILE A 69 6.17 -0.31 -24.67
CA ILE A 69 7.55 0.10 -24.38
C ILE A 69 7.81 0.09 -22.87
N CYS A 70 6.91 0.67 -22.08
CA CYS A 70 7.03 0.68 -20.62
C CYS A 70 7.06 -0.74 -20.04
N LEU A 71 6.23 -1.66 -20.57
CA LEU A 71 6.19 -3.06 -20.13
C LEU A 71 7.48 -3.83 -20.47
N GLU A 72 8.13 -3.53 -21.59
CA GLU A 72 9.42 -4.15 -21.94
C GLU A 72 10.56 -3.61 -21.06
N PHE A 73 10.61 -2.30 -20.86
CA PHE A 73 11.62 -1.69 -19.98
C PHE A 73 11.42 -2.05 -18.50
N ASP A 74 10.20 -2.34 -18.06
CA ASP A 74 9.92 -2.90 -16.73
C ASP A 74 10.64 -4.24 -16.46
N LYS A 75 10.95 -5.00 -17.52
CA LYS A 75 11.69 -6.28 -17.38
C LYS A 75 13.18 -6.06 -17.14
N VAL A 76 13.73 -4.98 -17.67
CA VAL A 76 15.17 -4.67 -17.63
C VAL A 76 15.50 -3.78 -16.44
N ASN A 77 14.59 -2.87 -16.10
CA ASN A 77 14.68 -1.95 -14.97
C ASN A 77 14.23 -2.67 -13.67
N ASN A 78 15.03 -3.63 -13.22
CA ASN A 78 14.75 -4.45 -12.03
C ASN A 78 14.43 -3.64 -10.76
N ASP A 79 15.07 -2.48 -10.59
CA ASP A 79 14.86 -1.62 -9.42
C ASP A 79 13.44 -1.01 -9.37
N PHE A 80 12.89 -0.62 -10.52
CA PHE A 80 11.53 -0.06 -10.61
C PHE A 80 10.47 -1.15 -10.44
N SER A 81 10.73 -2.33 -11.00
CA SER A 81 9.88 -3.51 -10.83
C SER A 81 9.77 -3.92 -9.35
N PHE A 82 10.88 -3.90 -8.61
CA PHE A 82 10.88 -4.23 -7.19
C PHE A 82 10.07 -3.23 -6.35
N ILE A 83 10.24 -1.92 -6.57
CA ILE A 83 9.52 -0.88 -5.82
C ILE A 83 8.01 -0.98 -6.09
N ASN A 84 7.61 -1.04 -7.36
CA ASN A 84 6.20 -1.08 -7.73
C ASN A 84 5.51 -2.37 -7.24
N GLN A 85 6.22 -3.49 -7.27
CA GLN A 85 5.74 -4.74 -6.67
C GLN A 85 5.67 -4.68 -5.14
N SER A 86 6.53 -3.89 -4.49
CA SER A 86 6.61 -3.78 -3.03
C SER A 86 5.54 -2.86 -2.42
N ILE A 87 5.07 -1.85 -3.15
CA ILE A 87 4.08 -0.85 -2.67
C ILE A 87 2.82 -1.50 -2.05
N PRO A 88 2.16 -2.50 -2.67
CA PRO A 88 1.00 -3.16 -2.07
C PRO A 88 1.31 -3.85 -0.74
N TYR A 89 2.50 -4.44 -0.59
CA TYR A 89 2.92 -5.10 0.65
C TYR A 89 3.20 -4.10 1.75
N LEU A 90 3.90 -2.99 1.44
CA LEU A 90 4.11 -1.88 2.37
C LEU A 90 2.78 -1.29 2.84
N LYS A 91 1.83 -1.12 1.91
CA LYS A 91 0.48 -0.65 2.23
C LYS A 91 -0.27 -1.62 3.14
N GLY A 92 -0.18 -2.93 2.86
CA GLY A 92 -0.76 -3.97 3.71
C GLY A 92 -0.17 -3.97 5.13
N ALA A 93 1.16 -3.85 5.25
CA ALA A 93 1.84 -3.74 6.54
C ALA A 93 1.38 -2.49 7.31
N LEU A 94 1.23 -1.36 6.64
CA LEU A 94 0.80 -0.11 7.25
C LEU A 94 -0.66 -0.19 7.74
N ILE A 95 -1.56 -0.82 6.99
CA ILE A 95 -2.93 -1.11 7.44
C ILE A 95 -2.92 -2.02 8.67
N TYR A 96 -2.07 -3.05 8.69
CA TYR A 96 -1.96 -3.95 9.83
C TYR A 96 -1.46 -3.24 11.10
N ILE A 97 -0.45 -2.37 10.96
CA ILE A 97 0.04 -1.55 12.08
C ILE A 97 -1.09 -0.66 12.61
N ALA A 98 -1.84 0.00 11.73
CA ALA A 98 -2.99 0.81 12.13
C ALA A 98 -4.05 -0.02 12.86
N PHE A 99 -4.36 -1.22 12.35
CA PHE A 99 -5.31 -2.14 12.97
C PHE A 99 -4.87 -2.56 14.39
N ILE A 100 -3.61 -2.97 14.57
CA ILE A 100 -3.07 -3.36 15.89
C ILE A 100 -3.13 -2.21 16.89
N ILE A 101 -2.73 -1.01 16.49
CA ILE A 101 -2.75 0.16 17.37
C ILE A 101 -4.19 0.53 17.74
N LEU A 102 -5.12 0.45 16.79
CA LEU A 102 -6.53 0.70 17.06
C LEU A 102 -7.15 -0.35 17.99
N SER A 103 -6.82 -1.63 17.81
CA SER A 103 -7.22 -2.70 18.73
C SER A 103 -6.66 -2.48 20.13
N LYS A 104 -5.41 -2.00 20.26
CA LYS A 104 -4.81 -1.65 21.55
C LYS A 104 -5.56 -0.49 22.22
N LEU A 105 -5.83 0.57 21.46
CA LEU A 105 -6.57 1.73 21.94
C LEU A 105 -7.93 1.32 22.51
N PHE A 106 -8.63 0.45 21.78
CA PHE A 106 -9.93 -0.05 22.20
C PHE A 106 -9.82 -0.85 23.50
N LEU A 107 -8.84 -1.75 23.62
CA LEU A 107 -8.63 -2.53 24.85
C LEU A 107 -8.36 -1.65 26.07
N VAL A 108 -7.43 -0.69 25.97
CA VAL A 108 -7.12 0.20 27.10
C VAL A 108 -8.35 1.03 27.49
N SER A 109 -9.16 1.45 26.51
CA SER A 109 -10.44 2.13 26.78
C SER A 109 -11.43 1.23 27.52
N THR A 110 -11.53 -0.05 27.15
CA THR A 110 -12.40 -1.01 27.87
C THR A 110 -11.92 -1.30 29.29
N LEU A 111 -10.61 -1.32 29.54
CA LEU A 111 -10.05 -1.50 30.89
C LEU A 111 -10.44 -0.34 31.81
N LEU A 112 -10.26 0.90 31.35
CA LEU A 112 -10.62 2.09 32.12
C LEU A 112 -12.14 2.16 32.39
N LEU A 113 -12.95 1.76 31.41
CA LEU A 113 -14.40 1.68 31.59
C LEU A 113 -14.80 0.60 32.60
N SER A 114 -14.14 -0.57 32.55
CA SER A 114 -14.33 -1.67 33.50
C SER A 114 -14.04 -1.24 34.93
N GLN A 115 -12.91 -0.55 35.15
CA GLN A 115 -12.54 0.00 36.45
C GLN A 115 -13.58 1.00 36.97
N LYS A 116 -14.11 1.87 36.11
CA LYS A 116 -15.12 2.86 36.50
C LYS A 116 -16.46 2.22 36.87
N LEU A 117 -16.79 1.10 36.24
CA LEU A 117 -18.05 0.37 36.44
C LEU A 117 -17.94 -0.75 37.48
N ASN A 118 -16.77 -0.94 38.10
CA ASN A 118 -16.47 -2.04 39.03
C ASN A 118 -16.85 -3.42 38.48
N ILE A 119 -16.59 -3.66 37.20
CA ILE A 119 -16.83 -4.97 36.57
C ILE A 119 -15.83 -5.98 37.13
N ASP A 120 -16.29 -7.20 37.37
CA ASP A 120 -15.44 -8.29 37.85
C ASP A 120 -14.43 -8.74 36.79
N LYS A 121 -13.29 -9.25 37.26
CA LYS A 121 -12.17 -9.69 36.42
C LYS A 121 -12.60 -10.69 35.34
N ASN A 122 -13.36 -11.71 35.72
CA ASN A 122 -13.74 -12.79 34.81
C ASN A 122 -14.61 -12.25 33.68
N THR A 123 -15.57 -11.38 33.99
CA THR A 123 -16.39 -10.71 32.97
C THR A 123 -15.56 -9.78 32.09
N PHE A 124 -14.60 -9.03 32.64
CA PHE A 124 -13.70 -8.19 31.85
C PHE A 124 -12.88 -9.01 30.84
N ASP A 125 -12.29 -10.12 31.27
CA ASP A 125 -11.51 -11.01 30.39
C ASP A 125 -12.38 -11.55 29.24
N ILE A 126 -13.59 -12.02 29.53
CA ILE A 126 -14.54 -12.49 28.51
C ILE A 126 -14.91 -11.38 27.53
N ILE A 127 -15.22 -10.17 28.02
CA ILE A 127 -15.59 -9.02 27.18
C ILE A 127 -14.42 -8.65 26.26
N SER A 128 -13.21 -8.56 26.80
CA SER A 128 -12.01 -8.16 26.04
C SER A 128 -11.69 -9.14 24.92
N ILE A 129 -11.71 -10.45 25.21
CA ILE A 129 -11.47 -11.51 24.22
C ILE A 129 -12.54 -11.50 23.14
N THR A 130 -13.82 -11.42 23.53
CA THR A 130 -14.96 -11.42 22.60
C THR A 130 -14.86 -10.24 21.64
N LEU A 131 -14.48 -9.08 22.16
CA LEU A 131 -14.40 -7.87 21.36
C LEU A 131 -13.20 -7.86 20.41
N LEU A 132 -12.04 -8.40 20.83
CA LEU A 132 -10.90 -8.62 19.94
C LEU A 132 -11.21 -9.61 18.81
N ALA A 133 -11.93 -10.69 19.13
CA ALA A 133 -12.40 -11.65 18.13
C ALA A 133 -13.33 -10.97 17.12
N PHE A 134 -14.29 -10.18 17.59
CA PHE A 134 -15.19 -9.41 16.73
C PHE A 134 -14.45 -8.40 15.84
N ALA A 135 -13.48 -7.65 16.39
CA ALA A 135 -12.65 -6.72 15.63
C ALA A 135 -11.88 -7.43 14.51
N SER A 136 -11.36 -8.63 14.77
CA SER A 136 -10.65 -9.45 13.78
C SER A 136 -11.58 -9.94 12.68
N ILE A 137 -12.73 -10.51 13.04
CA ILE A 137 -13.71 -11.02 12.07
C ILE A 137 -14.21 -9.89 11.17
N SER A 138 -14.52 -8.74 11.76
CA SER A 138 -14.95 -7.55 11.01
C SER A 138 -13.86 -7.08 10.06
N PHE A 139 -12.62 -6.92 10.54
CA PHE A 139 -11.51 -6.47 9.71
C PHE A 139 -11.21 -7.42 8.54
N PHE A 140 -11.02 -8.71 8.82
CA PHE A 140 -10.74 -9.71 7.78
C PHE A 140 -11.94 -9.92 6.85
N GLY A 141 -13.17 -9.86 7.36
CA GLY A 141 -14.38 -9.90 6.57
C GLY A 141 -14.49 -8.73 5.59
N ILE A 142 -14.20 -7.51 6.05
CA ILE A 142 -14.14 -6.30 5.22
C ILE A 142 -13.05 -6.45 4.15
N VAL A 143 -11.84 -6.90 4.52
CA VAL A 143 -10.74 -7.11 3.57
C VAL A 143 -11.12 -8.15 2.52
N TYR A 144 -11.62 -9.31 2.92
CA TYR A 144 -12.03 -10.40 2.03
C TYR A 144 -13.13 -9.96 1.06
N PHE A 145 -14.14 -9.26 1.56
CA PHE A 145 -15.26 -8.80 0.75
C PHE A 145 -14.86 -7.74 -0.27
N ASN A 146 -13.97 -6.82 0.10
CA ASN A 146 -13.42 -5.82 -0.83
C ASN A 146 -12.57 -6.48 -1.92
N LEU A 147 -11.73 -7.45 -1.56
CA LEU A 147 -10.96 -8.24 -2.53
C LEU A 147 -11.87 -8.99 -3.51
N LYS A 148 -12.96 -9.60 -3.02
CA LYS A 148 -13.90 -10.36 -3.85
C LYS A 148 -14.77 -9.48 -4.76
N ARG A 149 -15.20 -8.31 -4.29
CA ARG A 149 -16.10 -7.41 -5.04
C ARG A 149 -15.38 -6.45 -5.97
N GLY A 150 -14.04 -6.39 -5.95
CA GLY A 150 -13.26 -5.43 -6.73
C GLY A 150 -13.61 -3.96 -6.42
N LYS A 151 -14.32 -3.70 -5.31
CA LYS A 151 -14.82 -2.37 -4.97
C LYS A 151 -13.73 -1.59 -4.23
N GLN A 152 -13.56 -0.34 -4.66
CA GLN A 152 -12.64 0.66 -4.10
C GLN A 152 -13.05 1.23 -2.73
N LEU A 153 -13.87 0.54 -1.94
CA LEU A 153 -14.40 1.09 -0.68
C LEU A 153 -13.28 1.41 0.33
N LEU A 154 -12.24 0.57 0.35
CA LEU A 154 -11.00 0.81 1.09
C LEU A 154 -10.04 1.79 0.41
N SER A 155 -10.20 2.15 -0.87
CA SER A 155 -9.19 2.99 -1.56
C SER A 155 -9.02 4.36 -0.89
N LYS A 156 -10.12 4.94 -0.39
CA LYS A 156 -10.12 6.22 0.33
C LYS A 156 -9.58 6.08 1.75
N LEU A 157 -10.02 5.07 2.51
CA LEU A 157 -9.58 4.81 3.90
C LEU A 157 -8.14 4.26 4.00
N SER A 158 -7.69 3.59 2.94
CA SER A 158 -6.34 3.06 2.78
C SER A 158 -5.39 4.11 2.19
N ASN A 159 -5.75 5.41 2.17
CA ASN A 159 -4.79 6.42 1.79
C ASN A 159 -3.65 6.43 2.82
N THR A 160 -2.40 6.36 2.35
CA THR A 160 -1.20 6.31 3.20
C THR A 160 -1.19 7.46 4.21
N ASN A 161 -1.57 8.67 3.79
CA ASN A 161 -1.61 9.83 4.68
C ASN A 161 -2.62 9.66 5.82
N ILE A 162 -3.82 9.15 5.52
CA ILE A 162 -4.88 8.93 6.52
C ILE A 162 -4.46 7.84 7.51
N LEU A 163 -3.82 6.78 7.03
CA LEU A 163 -3.36 5.72 7.93
C LEU A 163 -2.23 6.19 8.85
N VAL A 164 -1.28 6.98 8.35
CA VAL A 164 -0.19 7.52 9.18
C VAL A 164 -0.75 8.47 10.24
N THR A 165 -1.67 9.37 9.88
CA THR A 165 -2.29 10.27 10.87
C THR A 165 -3.10 9.49 11.90
N LEU A 166 -3.85 8.46 11.47
CA LEU A 166 -4.59 7.58 12.36
C LEU A 166 -3.66 6.84 13.33
N ILE A 167 -2.54 6.31 12.85
CA ILE A 167 -1.52 5.64 13.66
C ILE A 167 -0.98 6.59 14.74
N ILE A 168 -0.57 7.80 14.35
CA ILE A 168 0.01 8.78 15.27
C ILE A 168 -1.02 9.19 16.33
N ILE A 169 -2.23 9.55 15.92
CA ILE A 169 -3.30 9.98 16.82
C ILE A 169 -3.67 8.85 17.79
N SER A 170 -3.91 7.64 17.27
CA SER A 170 -4.27 6.49 18.09
C SER A 170 -3.15 6.13 19.08
N SER A 171 -1.88 6.22 18.66
CA SER A 171 -0.72 6.00 19.54
C SER A 171 -0.64 7.02 20.66
N LEU A 172 -0.82 8.32 20.34
CA LEU A 172 -0.82 9.40 21.33
C LEU A 172 -1.95 9.24 22.35
N ILE A 173 -3.17 8.92 21.88
CA ILE A 173 -4.31 8.68 22.77
C ILE A 173 -4.03 7.45 23.64
N THR A 174 -3.55 6.35 23.04
CA THR A 174 -3.21 5.14 23.79
C THR A 174 -2.20 5.43 24.89
N TYR A 175 -1.13 6.18 24.58
CA TYR A 175 -0.14 6.60 25.58
C TYR A 175 -0.76 7.42 26.72
N ARG A 176 -1.66 8.35 26.40
CA ARG A 176 -2.38 9.15 27.42
C ARG A 176 -3.28 8.29 28.30
N LEU A 177 -4.05 7.38 27.71
CA LEU A 177 -4.91 6.45 28.46
C LEU A 177 -4.08 5.48 29.30
N TYR A 178 -2.94 5.04 28.79
CA TYR A 178 -2.00 4.18 29.51
C TYR A 178 -1.45 4.88 30.75
N ALA A 179 -1.15 6.18 30.68
CA ALA A 179 -0.71 6.96 31.83
C ALA A 179 -1.79 7.13 32.92
N GLN A 180 -3.07 6.91 32.60
CA GLN A 180 -4.17 6.91 33.58
C GLN A 180 -4.31 5.56 34.28
N VAL A 181 -3.71 4.50 33.74
CA VAL A 181 -3.62 3.21 34.42
C VAL A 181 -2.59 3.37 35.54
N PRO A 182 -2.96 3.13 36.81
CA PRO A 182 -2.05 3.34 37.93
C PRO A 182 -0.82 2.43 37.82
N LEU A 183 0.36 3.02 37.63
CA LEU A 183 1.68 2.39 37.75
C LEU A 183 2.22 2.58 39.19
N PRO A 184 3.11 1.70 39.68
CA PRO A 184 3.22 1.32 41.09
C PRO A 184 3.78 2.43 41.97
N GLY A 185 3.03 2.77 43.01
CA GLY A 185 3.42 3.75 44.02
C GLY A 185 2.35 3.93 45.09
N ILE A 186 2.23 2.94 45.97
CA ILE A 186 1.61 3.00 47.31
C ILE A 186 0.07 3.07 47.35
N ASP A 187 -0.58 1.89 47.45
CA ASP A 187 -1.46 1.53 48.59
C ASP A 187 -1.91 0.06 48.49
N VAL A 188 -1.41 -0.79 49.41
CA VAL A 188 -1.40 -2.26 49.28
C VAL A 188 -2.76 -2.93 49.56
N SER A 189 -3.76 -2.19 50.06
CA SER A 189 -5.04 -2.75 50.51
C SER A 189 -6.15 -2.78 49.44
N LYS A 190 -5.96 -2.14 48.28
CA LYS A 190 -6.92 -2.16 47.15
C LYS A 190 -6.32 -2.66 45.82
N LEU A 191 -5.07 -3.14 45.83
CA LEU A 191 -4.20 -3.22 44.65
C LEU A 191 -4.08 -4.60 43.97
N GLY A 192 -4.67 -5.65 44.54
CA GLY A 192 -4.45 -7.01 44.05
C GLY A 192 -5.01 -7.27 42.64
N ASN A 193 -6.20 -6.71 42.34
CA ASN A 193 -6.95 -7.07 41.14
C ASN A 193 -6.48 -6.25 39.93
N THR A 194 -6.36 -4.93 40.05
CA THR A 194 -6.06 -4.02 38.94
C THR A 194 -4.70 -4.25 38.28
N ILE A 195 -3.66 -4.61 39.05
CA ILE A 195 -2.33 -4.94 38.50
C ILE A 195 -2.36 -6.28 37.77
N ALA A 196 -3.01 -7.27 38.37
CA ALA A 196 -3.16 -8.59 37.76
C ALA A 196 -3.99 -8.51 36.46
N ASP A 197 -5.00 -7.65 36.42
CA ASP A 197 -5.89 -7.44 35.27
C ASP A 197 -5.17 -6.71 34.11
N PHE A 198 -4.26 -5.80 34.45
CA PHE A 198 -3.41 -5.14 33.45
C PHE A 198 -2.42 -6.14 32.80
N TYR A 199 -1.82 -7.01 33.61
CA TYR A 199 -0.89 -8.02 33.11
C TYR A 199 -1.60 -9.08 32.25
N THR A 200 -2.78 -9.56 32.67
CA THR A 200 -3.59 -10.48 31.84
C THR A 200 -4.02 -9.81 30.54
N LEU A 201 -4.33 -8.51 30.57
CA LEU A 201 -4.64 -7.74 29.36
C LEU A 201 -3.47 -7.68 28.38
N GLU A 202 -2.26 -7.31 28.82
CA GLU A 202 -1.09 -7.25 27.93
C GLU A 202 -0.70 -8.63 27.39
N LEU A 203 -0.87 -9.70 28.18
CA LEU A 203 -0.70 -11.07 27.68
C LEU A 203 -1.73 -11.42 26.60
N ASN A 204 -3.03 -11.15 26.85
CA ASN A 204 -4.10 -11.39 25.89
C ASN A 204 -3.88 -10.60 24.60
N PHE A 205 -3.44 -9.34 24.71
CA PHE A 205 -3.12 -8.51 23.55
C PHE A 205 -1.88 -9.01 22.81
N GLY A 206 -0.87 -9.51 23.52
CA GLY A 206 0.30 -10.16 22.93
C GLY A 206 -0.08 -11.37 22.08
N ILE A 207 -0.88 -12.28 22.63
CA ILE A 207 -1.40 -13.47 21.92
C ILE A 207 -2.23 -13.05 20.70
N TYR A 208 -3.11 -12.06 20.87
CA TYR A 208 -3.91 -11.50 19.78
C TYR A 208 -3.06 -10.95 18.63
N LYS A 209 -2.01 -10.19 18.94
CA LYS A 209 -1.07 -9.66 17.96
C LYS A 209 -0.38 -10.77 17.18
N MET A 210 0.03 -11.85 17.86
CA MET A 210 0.63 -13.02 17.22
C MET A 210 -0.35 -13.73 16.29
N LEU A 211 -1.58 -14.01 16.74
CA LEU A 211 -2.61 -14.69 15.94
C LEU A 211 -3.00 -13.89 14.70
N SER A 212 -3.29 -12.60 14.87
CA SER A 212 -3.62 -11.71 13.74
C SER A 212 -2.47 -11.56 12.75
N GLY A 213 -1.22 -11.53 13.25
CA GLY A 213 -0.02 -11.53 12.43
C GLY A 213 0.14 -12.81 11.60
N LEU A 214 -0.17 -13.98 12.19
CA LEU A 214 -0.09 -15.27 11.51
C LEU A 214 -1.12 -15.38 10.36
N ILE A 215 -2.34 -14.88 10.56
CA ILE A 215 -3.35 -14.77 9.49
C ILE A 215 -2.85 -13.85 8.35
N LEU A 216 -2.21 -12.74 8.70
CA LEU A 216 -1.66 -11.83 7.68
C LEU A 216 -0.49 -12.45 6.91
N LEU A 217 0.41 -13.18 7.59
CA LEU A 217 1.52 -13.87 6.95
C LEU A 217 1.04 -14.97 5.99
N THR A 218 0.06 -15.77 6.40
CA THR A 218 -0.50 -16.82 5.55
C THR A 218 -1.22 -16.25 4.31
N THR A 219 -2.01 -15.19 4.47
CA THR A 219 -2.65 -14.50 3.33
C THR A 219 -1.63 -13.83 2.41
N SER A 220 -0.57 -13.23 2.97
CA SER A 220 0.54 -12.64 2.21
C SER A 220 1.29 -13.70 1.41
N LEU A 221 1.60 -14.85 2.00
CA LEU A 221 2.25 -15.97 1.31
C LEU A 221 1.42 -16.48 0.14
N ILE A 222 0.13 -16.71 0.33
CA ILE A 222 -0.79 -17.15 -0.73
C ILE A 222 -0.79 -16.14 -1.89
N PHE A 223 -0.83 -14.84 -1.57
CA PHE A 223 -0.81 -13.78 -2.59
C PHE A 223 0.52 -13.70 -3.32
N PHE A 224 1.64 -13.79 -2.60
CA PHE A 224 2.99 -13.78 -3.18
C PHE A 224 3.18 -14.93 -4.17
N TRP A 225 2.80 -16.15 -3.80
CA TRP A 225 2.90 -17.32 -4.67
C TRP A 225 1.96 -17.23 -5.89
N LYS A 226 0.75 -16.71 -5.70
CA LYS A 226 -0.20 -16.47 -6.80
C LYS A 226 0.35 -15.44 -7.80
N ASN A 227 0.94 -14.35 -7.31
CA ASN A 227 1.50 -13.30 -8.16
C ASN A 227 2.79 -13.76 -8.87
N LYS A 228 3.67 -14.50 -8.18
CA LYS A 228 4.86 -15.12 -8.77
C LYS A 228 4.51 -16.09 -9.90
N LYS A 229 3.45 -16.90 -9.72
CA LYS A 229 2.94 -17.82 -10.76
C LYS A 229 2.37 -17.05 -11.96
N PHE A 230 1.62 -15.98 -11.73
CA PHE A 230 1.05 -15.14 -12.78
C PHE A 230 2.12 -14.44 -13.62
N ASN A 231 3.16 -13.93 -12.97
CA ASN A 231 4.34 -13.37 -13.64
C ASN A 231 5.03 -14.45 -14.47
N LYS A 232 5.29 -15.65 -13.93
CA LYS A 232 5.93 -16.76 -14.66
C LYS A 232 5.17 -17.15 -15.95
N LEU A 233 3.83 -17.14 -15.93
CA LEU A 233 3.00 -17.47 -17.10
C LEU A 233 3.00 -16.39 -18.19
N LYS A 234 3.27 -15.12 -17.84
CA LYS A 234 3.42 -14.03 -18.83
C LYS A 234 4.75 -14.11 -19.59
N TYR A 235 5.79 -14.72 -19.03
CA TYR A 235 7.11 -14.83 -19.65
C TYR A 235 7.26 -16.01 -20.64
N THR A 236 6.24 -16.85 -20.79
CA THR A 236 6.28 -18.07 -21.63
C THR A 236 5.42 -17.99 -22.90
N LYS A 237 5.18 -16.79 -23.44
CA LYS A 237 4.58 -16.58 -24.76
C LYS A 237 5.50 -15.72 -25.60
#